data_AF-A0A9P0L9E9-F1
#
_entry.id   AF-A0A9P0L9E9-F1
#
_cell.length_a   1.000
_cell.length_b   1.000
_cell.length_c   1.000
_cell.angle_alpha   90.00
_cell.angle_beta   90.00
_cell.angle_gamma   90.00
#
_symmetry.space_group_name_H-M   'P 1'
#
loop_
_entity.id
_entity.type
_entity.pdbx_description
1 polymer ?
#
loop_
_entity_poly.entity_id
_entity_poly.type
_entity_poly.pdbx_seq_one_letter_code
_entity_poly.pdbx_strand_id
1 'polypeptide(L)'
;MKYILLIGFFLVAVSATPLEIAEDEEGQQYYMVPLSRVRRSETRGVVNERGVGVSHQGNIFNSGGHRLDGSAYANKNFGSHGLRPDAAGGRLDYSHGSKTSAFAGADHVRGYGTDVGAGVRHNIYSSKNFNVDAGANYGRHFGGPGGTGRPQMGGFIRGSGKF
;
A
#
# COMPACT_ATOMS: atom_id res chain seq x y z
N MET A 1 14.03 2.42 25.45
CA MET A 1 13.04 1.35 25.16
C MET A 1 11.64 1.87 24.79
N LYS A 2 11.47 3.12 24.31
CA LYS A 2 10.16 3.66 23.88
C LYS A 2 9.95 3.59 22.36
N TYR A 3 11.02 3.47 21.57
CA TYR A 3 10.96 3.43 20.10
C TYR A 3 10.63 2.05 19.51
N ILE A 4 10.80 0.97 20.29
CA ILE A 4 10.48 -0.41 19.85
C ILE A 4 8.95 -0.60 19.74
N LEU A 5 8.18 0.03 20.64
CA LEU A 5 6.71 0.01 20.58
C LEU A 5 6.16 0.75 19.36
N LEU A 6 6.85 1.81 18.91
CA LEU A 6 6.44 2.61 17.76
C LEU A 6 6.73 1.88 16.43
N ILE A 7 7.83 1.12 16.36
CA ILE A 7 8.16 0.23 15.23
C ILE A 7 7.20 -0.98 15.19
N GLY A 8 6.83 -1.52 16.36
CA GLY A 8 5.82 -2.58 16.48
C GLY A 8 4.43 -2.11 16.01
N PHE A 9 4.07 -0.85 16.27
CA PHE A 9 2.81 -0.27 15.79
C PHE A 9 2.81 -0.05 14.27
N PHE A 10 3.96 0.31 13.68
CA PHE A 10 4.11 0.44 12.23
C PHE A 10 3.93 -0.92 11.51
N LEU A 11 4.44 -2.03 12.04
CA LEU A 11 4.28 -3.37 11.43
C LEU A 11 2.83 -3.86 11.37
N VAL A 12 1.94 -3.34 12.20
CA VAL A 12 0.51 -3.72 12.22
C VAL A 12 -0.30 -2.95 11.17
N ALA A 13 0.13 -1.74 10.82
CA ALA A 13 -0.61 -0.84 9.95
C ALA A 13 -0.04 -0.81 8.55
N VAL A 14 0.57 -1.89 8.04
CA VAL A 14 1.44 -1.98 6.85
C VAL A 14 0.89 -3.17 6.05
N SER A 15 -0.04 -3.07 5.11
CA SER A 15 -0.78 -4.17 4.46
C SER A 15 -1.87 -3.71 3.43
N ALA A 16 -1.91 -2.47 2.95
CA ALA A 16 -2.95 -2.05 1.97
C ALA A 16 -2.51 -1.00 0.97
N THR A 17 -2.28 -1.48 -0.24
CA THR A 17 -2.79 -0.84 -1.45
C THR A 17 -3.41 -1.93 -2.31
N PRO A 18 -4.69 -1.82 -2.74
CA PRO A 18 -5.22 -2.71 -3.76
C PRO A 18 -4.59 -2.39 -5.11
N LEU A 19 -4.02 -3.39 -5.76
CA LEU A 19 -3.84 -3.42 -7.21
C LEU A 19 -5.05 -4.16 -7.78
N GLU A 20 -6.06 -3.40 -8.22
CA GLU A 20 -7.19 -3.95 -8.97
C GLU A 20 -6.75 -4.16 -10.43
N ILE A 21 -6.87 -5.40 -10.90
CA ILE A 21 -6.90 -5.72 -12.33
C ILE A 21 -8.38 -5.78 -12.68
N ALA A 22 -8.84 -4.84 -13.49
CA ALA A 22 -10.17 -4.92 -14.09
C ALA A 22 -10.02 -5.54 -15.48
N GLU A 23 -10.89 -6.52 -15.75
CA GLU A 23 -11.00 -7.21 -17.03
C GLU A 23 -12.20 -6.63 -17.79
N ASP A 24 -11.98 -6.21 -19.04
CA ASP A 24 -13.03 -5.79 -19.97
C ASP A 24 -13.62 -7.00 -20.70
N GLU A 25 -14.81 -6.86 -21.30
CA GLU A 25 -15.54 -7.92 -22.01
C GLU A 25 -14.78 -8.54 -23.19
N GLU A 26 -13.68 -7.92 -23.66
CA GLU A 26 -12.77 -8.44 -24.70
C GLU A 26 -11.54 -9.21 -24.15
N GLY A 27 -11.44 -9.39 -22.83
CA GLY A 27 -10.35 -10.18 -22.21
C GLY A 27 -8.98 -9.49 -22.17
N GLN A 28 -8.91 -8.18 -22.37
CA GLN A 28 -7.67 -7.41 -22.16
C GLN A 28 -7.56 -6.92 -20.71
N GLN A 29 -6.41 -7.21 -20.09
CA GLN A 29 -6.12 -6.84 -18.71
C GLN A 29 -5.57 -5.42 -18.63
N TYR A 30 -6.30 -4.52 -17.97
CA TYR A 30 -5.84 -3.17 -17.70
C TYR A 30 -5.46 -3.01 -16.22
N TYR A 31 -4.30 -2.40 -15.98
CA TYR A 31 -3.86 -2.02 -14.64
C TYR A 31 -4.66 -0.78 -14.20
N MET A 32 -5.59 -0.93 -13.26
CA MET A 32 -6.21 0.22 -12.62
C MET A 32 -5.22 0.82 -11.62
N VAL A 33 -4.57 1.91 -12.04
CA VAL A 33 -3.81 2.76 -11.13
C VAL A 33 -4.83 3.53 -10.28
N PRO A 34 -4.89 3.34 -8.96
CA PRO A 34 -5.83 4.08 -8.13
C PRO A 34 -5.52 5.57 -8.20
N LEU A 35 -6.37 6.29 -8.92
CA LEU A 35 -6.35 7.75 -9.00
C LEU A 35 -7.44 8.27 -8.06
N SER A 36 -7.14 8.32 -6.76
CA SER A 36 -7.99 9.05 -5.82
C SER A 36 -7.18 9.67 -4.69
N ARG A 37 -6.89 10.96 -4.87
CA ARG A 37 -6.46 11.89 -3.84
C ARG A 37 -7.69 12.21 -2.98
N VAL A 38 -7.97 11.43 -1.94
CA VAL A 38 -9.09 11.72 -1.03
C VAL A 38 -8.60 11.87 0.41
N ARG A 39 -8.82 13.07 0.94
CA ARG A 39 -8.40 13.60 2.24
C ARG A 39 -9.25 13.10 3.43
N ARG A 40 -10.16 12.15 3.23
CA ARG A 40 -11.13 11.72 4.25
C ARG A 40 -10.74 10.38 4.85
N SER A 41 -10.91 10.27 6.16
CA SER A 41 -10.97 8.95 6.77
C SER A 41 -12.24 8.26 6.26
N GLU A 42 -12.07 7.09 5.66
CA GLU A 42 -13.14 6.34 5.02
C GLU A 42 -13.08 4.89 5.46
N THR A 43 -14.19 4.40 6.03
CA THR A 43 -14.43 2.98 6.24
C THR A 43 -15.29 2.49 5.09
N ARG A 44 -14.84 1.48 4.37
CA ARG A 44 -15.57 0.87 3.27
C ARG A 44 -15.81 -0.60 3.58
N GLY A 45 -17.08 -0.99 3.56
CA GLY A 45 -17.48 -2.39 3.53
C GLY A 45 -17.75 -2.79 2.09
N VAL A 46 -17.16 -3.90 1.65
CA VAL A 46 -17.45 -4.52 0.35
C VAL A 46 -18.06 -5.88 0.63
N VAL A 47 -19.24 -6.11 0.07
CA VAL A 47 -19.87 -7.44 0.09
C VAL A 47 -20.06 -7.84 -1.36
N ASN A 48 -19.61 -9.02 -1.72
CA ASN A 48 -19.85 -9.60 -3.04
C ASN A 48 -20.36 -11.04 -2.87
N GLU A 49 -20.77 -11.66 -3.98
CA GLU A 49 -21.29 -13.03 -3.98
C GLU A 49 -20.29 -14.06 -3.42
N ARG A 50 -19.00 -13.71 -3.40
CA ARG A 50 -17.90 -14.60 -3.01
C ARG A 50 -17.39 -14.34 -1.59
N GLY A 51 -17.79 -13.25 -0.91
CA GLY A 51 -17.21 -12.86 0.37
C GLY A 51 -17.59 -11.47 0.89
N VAL A 52 -16.99 -11.12 2.03
CA VAL A 52 -17.10 -9.84 2.72
C VAL A 52 -15.72 -9.26 3.00
N GLY A 53 -15.56 -7.96 2.79
CA GLY A 53 -14.36 -7.20 3.05
C GLY A 53 -14.67 -5.91 3.79
N VAL A 54 -13.77 -5.51 4.67
CA VAL A 54 -13.80 -4.21 5.34
C VAL A 54 -12.44 -3.58 5.19
N SER A 55 -12.39 -2.32 4.73
CA SER A 55 -11.20 -1.50 4.71
C SER A 55 -11.45 -0.19 5.45
N HIS A 56 -10.40 0.35 6.04
CA HIS A 56 -10.39 1.64 6.70
C HIS A 56 -9.14 2.40 6.30
N GLN A 57 -9.29 3.66 5.92
CA GLN A 57 -8.17 4.57 5.68
C GLN A 57 -8.39 5.84 6.49
N GLY A 58 -7.31 6.45 6.97
CA GLY A 58 -7.39 7.66 7.79
C GLY A 58 -6.07 8.40 7.85
N ASN A 59 -6.17 9.68 8.22
CA ASN A 59 -5.01 10.47 8.59
C ASN A 59 -4.70 10.22 10.07
N ILE A 60 -3.51 9.75 10.37
CA ILE A 60 -3.03 9.50 11.74
C ILE A 60 -2.41 10.76 12.31
N PHE A 61 -1.65 11.48 11.49
CA PHE A 61 -0.97 12.71 11.88
C PHE A 61 -0.93 13.69 10.72
N ASN A 62 -1.17 14.97 11.01
CA ASN A 62 -1.02 16.05 10.04
C ASN A 62 -0.70 17.34 10.78
N SER A 63 0.58 17.71 10.84
CA SER A 63 1.02 18.94 11.46
C SER A 63 2.33 19.43 10.87
N GLY A 64 2.47 20.74 10.66
CA GLY A 64 3.74 21.37 10.27
C GLY A 64 4.35 20.84 8.96
N GLY A 65 3.52 20.42 8.00
CA GLY A 65 4.00 19.83 6.74
C GLY A 65 4.37 18.35 6.84
N HIS A 66 4.28 17.74 8.01
CA HIS A 66 4.37 16.29 8.19
C HIS A 66 2.97 15.68 8.15
N ARG A 67 2.79 14.67 7.30
CA ARG A 67 1.54 13.95 7.15
C ARG A 67 1.81 12.45 7.18
N LEU A 68 1.15 11.76 8.10
CA LEU A 68 1.12 10.31 8.20
C LEU A 68 -0.31 9.84 7.96
N ASP A 69 -0.49 9.11 6.88
CA ASP A 69 -1.72 8.42 6.56
C ASP A 69 -1.54 6.94 6.84
N GLY A 70 -2.62 6.29 7.26
CA GLY A 70 -2.66 4.86 7.46
C GLY A 70 -3.92 4.25 6.86
N SER A 71 -3.78 3.04 6.34
CA SER A 71 -4.87 2.20 5.90
C SER A 71 -4.81 0.84 6.57
N ALA A 72 -5.92 0.12 6.55
CA ALA A 72 -6.06 -1.27 6.95
C ALA A 72 -7.21 -1.94 6.19
N TYR A 73 -7.15 -3.25 5.98
CA TYR A 73 -8.29 -4.03 5.47
C TYR A 73 -8.29 -5.46 5.98
N ALA A 74 -9.43 -6.14 5.86
CA ALA A 74 -9.55 -7.57 6.01
C ALA A 74 -10.68 -8.09 5.11
N ASN A 75 -10.40 -9.16 4.38
CA ASN A 75 -11.33 -9.80 3.46
C ASN A 75 -11.50 -11.28 3.79
N LYS A 76 -12.72 -11.77 3.65
CA LYS A 76 -13.12 -13.15 3.89
C LYS A 76 -13.98 -13.64 2.74
N ASN A 77 -13.57 -14.73 2.12
CA ASN A 77 -14.38 -15.42 1.13
C ASN A 77 -15.29 -16.45 1.83
N PHE A 78 -16.55 -16.53 1.39
CA PHE A 78 -17.50 -17.51 1.92
C PHE A 78 -17.16 -18.95 1.49
N GLY A 79 -16.45 -19.10 0.38
CA GLY A 79 -15.95 -20.40 -0.10
C GLY A 79 -14.71 -20.94 0.62
N SER A 80 -14.14 -20.20 1.58
CA SER A 80 -12.93 -20.62 2.28
C SER A 80 -13.23 -21.22 3.66
N HIS A 81 -12.47 -22.25 4.05
CA HIS A 81 -12.74 -22.99 5.28
C HIS A 81 -12.31 -22.22 6.55
N GLY A 82 -13.21 -22.10 7.53
CA GLY A 82 -12.96 -21.54 8.87
C GLY A 82 -13.32 -20.07 9.04
N LEU A 83 -13.20 -19.54 10.27
CA LEU A 83 -13.60 -18.16 10.62
C LEU A 83 -12.53 -17.09 10.35
N ARG A 84 -11.32 -17.50 9.95
CA ARG A 84 -10.20 -16.57 9.73
C ARG A 84 -10.33 -15.84 8.39
N PRO A 85 -9.95 -14.55 8.31
CA PRO A 85 -9.87 -13.81 7.04
C PRO A 85 -8.94 -14.52 6.05
N ASP A 86 -9.26 -14.40 4.76
CA ASP A 86 -8.42 -14.94 3.68
C ASP A 86 -7.37 -13.95 3.22
N ALA A 87 -7.59 -12.65 3.42
CA ALA A 87 -6.58 -11.62 3.21
C ALA A 87 -6.69 -10.54 4.29
N ALA A 88 -5.56 -9.98 4.72
CA ALA A 88 -5.53 -8.92 5.74
C ALA A 88 -4.41 -7.91 5.51
N GLY A 89 -4.70 -6.69 5.96
CA GLY A 89 -4.36 -5.47 5.25
C GLY A 89 -4.14 -4.18 6.11
N GLY A 90 -3.45 -3.14 5.62
CA GLY A 90 -2.63 -2.12 6.36
C GLY A 90 -2.08 -0.96 5.48
N ARG A 91 -0.85 -0.52 5.57
CA ARG A 91 -0.06 0.51 4.86
C ARG A 91 -0.02 1.84 5.59
N LEU A 92 1.21 2.31 5.82
CA LEU A 92 1.52 3.63 6.34
C LEU A 92 2.26 4.43 5.27
N ASP A 93 1.75 5.61 4.99
CA ASP A 93 2.34 6.57 4.07
C ASP A 93 2.69 7.84 4.83
N TYR A 94 3.98 8.12 4.89
CA TYR A 94 4.54 9.34 5.45
C TYR A 94 4.89 10.32 4.32
N SER A 95 4.58 11.59 4.49
CA SER A 95 5.00 12.66 3.59
C SER A 95 5.42 13.90 4.37
N HIS A 96 6.48 14.54 3.89
CA HIS A 96 7.00 15.80 4.40
C HIS A 96 7.01 16.84 3.30
N GLY A 97 6.07 17.78 3.38
CA GLY A 97 5.84 18.80 2.36
C GLY A 97 5.57 18.21 0.99
N SER A 98 6.07 18.86 -0.05
CA SER A 98 6.04 18.38 -1.43
C SER A 98 7.26 17.57 -1.84
N LYS A 99 8.26 17.43 -0.95
CA LYS A 99 9.58 16.93 -1.31
C LYS A 99 9.79 15.47 -0.99
N THR A 100 9.45 15.02 0.22
CA THR A 100 9.79 13.66 0.64
C THR A 100 8.54 12.87 0.95
N SER A 101 8.50 11.62 0.50
CA SER A 101 7.48 10.65 0.89
C SER A 101 8.14 9.31 1.19
N ALA A 102 7.65 8.62 2.19
CA ALA A 102 8.05 7.27 2.53
C ALA A 102 6.81 6.42 2.75
N PHE A 103 6.93 5.12 2.54
CA PHE A 103 5.85 4.20 2.80
C PHE A 103 6.35 2.88 3.35
N ALA A 104 5.47 2.19 4.06
CA ALA A 104 5.62 0.79 4.40
C ALA A 104 4.25 0.10 4.25
N GLY A 105 4.23 -1.10 3.67
CA GLY A 105 3.07 -2.01 3.54
C GLY A 105 3.47 -3.49 3.72
N ALA A 106 2.52 -4.38 4.01
CA ALA A 106 2.74 -5.81 4.25
C ALA A 106 1.49 -6.70 4.16
N ASP A 107 0.97 -6.91 2.96
CA ASP A 107 -0.25 -7.66 2.71
C ASP A 107 -0.10 -9.17 3.00
N HIS A 108 -1.03 -9.76 3.76
CA HIS A 108 -1.08 -11.22 3.98
C HIS A 108 -2.25 -11.85 3.26
N VAL A 109 -1.99 -12.91 2.49
CA VAL A 109 -2.99 -13.72 1.81
C VAL A 109 -2.85 -15.18 2.22
N ARG A 110 -3.93 -15.73 2.77
CA ARG A 110 -3.98 -17.10 3.25
C ARG A 110 -3.77 -18.08 2.10
N GLY A 111 -2.81 -18.98 2.28
CA GLY A 111 -2.41 -19.94 1.25
C GLY A 111 -1.42 -19.40 0.21
N TYR A 112 -1.21 -18.09 0.15
CA TYR A 112 -0.30 -17.45 -0.81
C TYR A 112 0.91 -16.78 -0.17
N GLY A 113 0.87 -16.41 1.11
CA GLY A 113 2.02 -15.84 1.82
C GLY A 113 1.77 -14.41 2.31
N THR A 114 2.85 -13.73 2.67
CA THR A 114 2.89 -12.35 3.16
C THR A 114 3.87 -11.56 2.32
N ASP A 115 3.38 -10.57 1.61
CA ASP A 115 4.22 -9.57 0.96
C ASP A 115 4.53 -8.48 1.96
N VAL A 116 5.77 -7.99 1.99
CA VAL A 116 6.15 -6.78 2.71
C VAL A 116 6.84 -5.82 1.75
N GLY A 117 6.69 -4.53 1.97
CA GLY A 117 7.26 -3.51 1.12
C GLY A 117 7.51 -2.22 1.89
N ALA A 118 8.61 -1.56 1.61
CA ALA A 118 8.90 -0.23 2.09
C ALA A 118 9.58 0.57 0.98
N GLY A 119 9.39 1.87 0.98
CA GLY A 119 10.02 2.71 0.00
C GLY A 119 10.10 4.15 0.44
N VAL A 120 11.00 4.88 -0.21
CA VAL A 120 11.23 6.30 -0.03
C VAL A 120 11.32 6.96 -1.38
N ARG A 121 10.81 8.18 -1.47
CA ARG A 121 10.89 9.02 -2.65
C ARG A 121 11.19 10.44 -2.21
N HIS A 122 12.08 11.08 -2.94
CA HIS A 122 12.46 12.46 -2.76
C HIS A 122 12.38 13.19 -4.11
N ASN A 123 11.63 14.27 -4.13
CA ASN A 123 11.56 15.19 -5.26
C ASN A 123 12.84 16.03 -5.24
N ILE A 124 13.72 15.75 -6.21
CA ILE A 124 14.99 16.44 -6.39
C ILE A 124 14.73 17.84 -6.93
N TYR A 125 13.80 17.96 -7.88
CA TYR A 125 13.50 19.21 -8.55
C TYR A 125 12.03 19.31 -8.91
N SER A 126 11.37 20.37 -8.45
CA SER A 126 9.96 20.64 -8.75
C SER A 126 9.80 22.05 -9.28
N SER A 127 9.33 22.14 -10.53
CA SER A 127 8.94 23.38 -11.20
C SER A 127 7.57 23.20 -11.85
N LYS A 128 6.97 24.32 -12.25
CA LYS A 128 5.58 24.36 -12.77
C LYS A 128 5.35 23.45 -13.97
N ASN A 129 6.40 23.23 -14.78
CA ASN A 129 6.35 22.46 -16.02
C ASN A 129 7.23 21.20 -15.99
N PHE A 130 8.03 21.00 -14.94
CA PHE A 130 9.03 19.92 -14.90
C PHE A 130 9.25 19.44 -13.46
N ASN A 131 9.20 18.13 -13.25
CA ASN A 131 9.42 17.48 -11.97
C ASN A 131 10.40 16.32 -12.14
N VAL A 132 11.35 16.20 -11.22
CA VAL A 132 12.31 15.10 -11.11
C VAL A 132 12.23 14.52 -9.72
N ASP A 133 11.87 13.25 -9.65
CA ASP A 133 11.82 12.48 -8.42
C ASP A 133 12.86 11.37 -8.46
N ALA A 134 13.52 11.12 -7.34
CA ALA A 134 14.30 9.92 -7.12
C ALA A 134 13.71 9.11 -5.98
N GLY A 135 13.87 7.81 -6.01
CA GLY A 135 13.37 6.95 -4.96
C GLY A 135 14.04 5.60 -4.92
N ALA A 136 13.80 4.91 -3.82
CA ALA A 136 14.19 3.53 -3.64
C ALA A 136 13.02 2.77 -3.01
N ASN A 137 12.87 1.51 -3.40
CA ASN A 137 11.89 0.61 -2.86
C ASN A 137 12.55 -0.73 -2.54
N TYR A 138 12.02 -1.36 -1.50
CA TYR A 138 12.36 -2.69 -1.05
C TYR A 138 11.07 -3.46 -0.86
N GLY A 139 11.02 -4.70 -1.30
CA GLY A 139 9.89 -5.59 -1.07
C GLY A 139 10.36 -7.03 -0.92
N ARG A 140 9.61 -7.83 -0.15
CA ARG A 140 9.90 -9.24 0.02
C ARG A 140 8.63 -10.02 0.28
N HIS A 141 8.51 -11.14 -0.42
CA HIS A 141 7.44 -12.11 -0.22
C HIS A 141 7.88 -13.21 0.75
N PHE A 142 7.04 -13.59 1.69
CA PHE A 142 7.28 -14.61 2.70
C PHE A 142 6.16 -15.66 2.71
N GLY A 143 6.49 -16.94 2.54
CA GLY A 143 5.51 -18.03 2.58
C GLY A 143 4.87 -18.34 1.22
N GLY A 144 3.75 -19.08 1.22
CA GLY A 144 3.08 -19.53 0.00
C GLY A 144 3.62 -20.85 -0.58
N PRO A 145 2.98 -21.40 -1.63
CA PRO A 145 3.32 -22.69 -2.22
C PRO A 145 4.72 -22.71 -2.87
N GLY A 146 5.23 -21.52 -3.22
CA GLY A 146 6.59 -21.31 -3.75
C GLY A 146 7.64 -20.94 -2.69
N GLY A 147 7.27 -20.83 -1.41
CA GLY A 147 8.17 -20.45 -0.33
C GLY A 147 8.56 -18.96 -0.31
N THR A 148 9.49 -18.61 0.58
CA THR A 148 9.93 -17.21 0.75
C THR A 148 10.63 -16.71 -0.51
N GLY A 149 10.04 -15.70 -1.14
CA GLY A 149 10.57 -15.03 -2.32
C GLY A 149 11.86 -14.28 -2.02
N ARG A 150 12.65 -14.04 -3.08
CA ARG A 150 13.85 -13.20 -2.98
C ARG A 150 13.46 -11.75 -2.69
N PRO A 151 14.23 -11.04 -1.85
CA PRO A 151 14.03 -9.60 -1.68
C PRO A 151 14.25 -8.89 -3.01
N GLN A 152 13.29 -8.04 -3.36
CA GLN A 152 13.37 -7.14 -4.50
C GLN A 152 13.74 -5.77 -3.98
N MET A 153 14.81 -5.20 -4.52
CA MET A 153 15.19 -3.83 -4.23
C MET A 153 15.42 -3.10 -5.55
N GLY A 154 14.96 -1.85 -5.61
CA GLY A 154 15.06 -1.03 -6.82
C GLY A 154 15.27 0.42 -6.45
N GLY A 155 16.10 1.10 -7.22
CA GLY A 155 16.17 2.56 -7.25
C GLY A 155 15.54 3.06 -8.55
N PHE A 156 14.88 4.20 -8.51
CA PHE A 156 14.35 4.84 -9.70
C PHE A 156 14.59 6.34 -9.68
N ILE A 157 14.71 6.90 -10.88
CA ILE A 157 14.65 8.34 -11.13
C ILE A 157 13.54 8.54 -12.17
N ARG A 158 12.59 9.43 -11.88
CA ARG A 158 11.44 9.72 -12.73
C ARG A 158 11.40 11.21 -13.02
N GLY A 159 11.52 11.56 -14.29
CA GLY A 159 11.22 12.89 -14.81
C GLY A 159 9.79 12.94 -15.36
N SER A 160 9.02 13.97 -15.04
CA SER A 160 7.74 14.25 -15.69
C SER A 160 7.64 15.73 -16.03
N GLY A 161 7.23 16.03 -17.27
CA GLY A 161 7.07 17.40 -17.75
C GLY A 161 5.83 17.52 -18.62
N LYS A 162 5.22 18.70 -18.60
CA LYS A 162 4.16 19.08 -19.54
C LYS A 162 4.74 20.12 -20.49
N PHE A 163 4.70 19.79 -21.78
CA PHE A 163 5.08 20.67 -22.89
C PHE A 163 3.81 21.16 -23.59
#